data_AF-A0A7W1Q2H5-F1
#
_entry.id   AF-A0A7W1Q2H5-F1
#
_cell.length_a   1.000
_cell.length_b   1.000
_cell.length_c   1.000
_cell.angle_alpha   90.00
_cell.angle_beta   90.00
_cell.angle_gamma   90.00
#
_symmetry.space_group_name_H-M   'P 1'
#
loop_
_entity.id
_entity.type
_entity.pdbx_description
1 polymer ?
#
loop_
_entity_poly.entity_id
_entity_poly.type
_entity_poly.pdbx_seq_one_letter_code
_entity_poly.pdbx_strand_id
1 'polypeptide(L)' 'LGSVAMRPWRLPVAEAGLIGARFDRGAIQPIVERAMSDAVPLPHNGFKVTMAGNAAVRALLAAGGAL' A
#
# COMPACT_ATOMS: atom_id res chain seq x y z
N LEU A 1 5.89 -1.71 -4.86
CA LEU A 1 5.91 -0.23 -4.95
C LEU A 1 7.14 0.24 -5.70
N GLY A 2 7.00 1.26 -6.56
CA GLY A 2 8.10 1.88 -7.31
C GLY A 2 8.31 3.35 -6.93
N SER A 3 9.52 3.89 -7.17
CA SER A 3 9.90 5.30 -6.93
C SER A 3 9.85 5.81 -5.48
N VAL A 4 9.57 4.92 -4.51
CA VAL A 4 9.47 5.25 -3.07
C VAL A 4 10.47 4.50 -2.20
N ALA A 5 11.36 3.71 -2.81
CA ALA A 5 12.46 3.00 -2.17
C ALA A 5 13.64 2.86 -3.15
N MET A 6 14.83 2.52 -2.65
CA MET A 6 16.04 2.33 -3.46
C MET A 6 15.91 1.16 -4.45
N ARG A 7 15.11 0.14 -4.10
CA ARG A 7 14.78 -1.03 -4.92
C ARG A 7 13.25 -1.18 -4.98
N PRO A 8 12.70 -1.92 -5.95
CA PRO A 8 11.28 -2.28 -5.92
C PRO A 8 10.89 -2.79 -4.53
N TRP A 9 9.97 -2.11 -3.87
CA TRP A 9 9.59 -2.45 -2.50
C TRP A 9 8.37 -3.36 -2.53
N ARG A 10 8.57 -4.63 -2.16
CA ARG A 10 7.50 -5.62 -2.00
C ARG A 10 6.82 -5.44 -0.64
N LEU A 11 5.51 -5.62 -0.57
CA LEU A 11 4.70 -5.46 0.64
C LEU A 11 4.17 -6.82 1.13
N PRO A 12 5.00 -7.68 1.75
CA PRO A 12 4.59 -9.02 2.16
C PRO A 12 3.46 -9.00 3.21
N VAL A 13 3.43 -7.99 4.08
CA VAL A 13 2.35 -7.79 5.05
C VAL A 13 1.01 -7.53 4.36
N ALA A 14 1.00 -6.76 3.26
CA ALA A 14 -0.21 -6.55 2.47
C ALA A 14 -0.62 -7.82 1.74
N GLU A 15 0.33 -8.51 1.10
CA GLU A 15 0.07 -9.77 0.39
C GLU A 15 -0.59 -10.81 1.30
N ALA A 16 -0.05 -11.00 2.51
CA ALA A 16 -0.63 -11.91 3.50
C ALA A 16 -1.99 -11.43 4.01
N GLY A 17 -2.14 -10.13 4.27
CA GLY A 17 -3.39 -9.55 4.79
C GLY A 17 -4.55 -9.58 3.80
N LEU A 18 -4.27 -9.57 2.50
CA LEU A 18 -5.29 -9.59 1.45
C LEU A 18 -5.90 -10.98 1.23
N ILE A 19 -5.22 -12.06 1.62
CA ILE A 19 -5.74 -13.42 1.45
C ILE A 19 -6.98 -13.60 2.32
N GLY A 20 -8.13 -13.88 1.69
CA GLY A 20 -9.41 -14.08 2.38
C GLY A 20 -10.09 -12.79 2.86
N ALA A 21 -9.48 -11.62 2.65
CA ALA A 21 -10.11 -10.34 2.95
C ALA A 21 -11.23 -10.02 1.94
N ARG A 22 -12.23 -9.26 2.38
CA ARG A 22 -13.21 -8.66 1.46
C ARG A 22 -12.50 -7.71 0.50
N PHE A 23 -12.88 -7.74 -0.77
CA PHE A 23 -12.27 -6.89 -1.80
C PHE A 23 -13.02 -5.56 -1.94
N ASP A 24 -12.98 -4.74 -0.89
CA ASP A 24 -13.53 -3.39 -0.87
C ASP A 24 -12.57 -2.42 -0.20
N ARG A 25 -12.79 -1.11 -0.39
CA ARG A 25 -11.89 -0.08 0.14
C ARG A 25 -11.74 -0.15 1.66
N GLY A 26 -12.82 -0.46 2.38
CA GLY A 26 -12.83 -0.49 3.85
C GLY A 26 -11.95 -1.62 4.40
N ALA A 27 -11.91 -2.76 3.71
CA ALA A 27 -11.04 -3.87 4.07
C ALA A 27 -9.58 -3.67 3.59
N ILE A 28 -9.38 -3.12 2.39
CA ILE A 28 -8.04 -2.96 1.80
C ILE A 28 -7.22 -1.85 2.47
N GLN A 29 -7.84 -0.73 2.80
CA GLN A 29 -7.16 0.45 3.38
C GLN A 29 -6.33 0.10 4.64
N PRO A 30 -6.88 -0.52 5.70
CA PRO A 30 -6.10 -0.83 6.90
C PRO A 30 -4.98 -1.87 6.67
N ILE A 31 -5.15 -2.78 5.69
CA ILE A 31 -4.12 -3.75 5.32
C ILE A 31 -2.92 -3.04 4.70
N VAL A 32 -3.18 -2.10 3.78
CA VAL A 32 -2.12 -1.30 3.15
C VAL A 32 -1.45 -0.38 4.17
N GLU A 33 -2.22 0.28 5.04
CA GLU A 33 -1.65 1.12 6.11
C GLU A 33 -0.69 0.34 7.01
N ARG A 34 -1.07 -0.87 7.41
CA ARG A 34 -0.18 -1.77 8.16
C ARG A 34 1.07 -2.12 7.36
N ALA A 35 0.95 -2.40 6.06
CA ALA A 35 2.11 -2.73 5.25
C ALA A 35 3.06 -1.54 5.00
N MET A 36 2.55 -0.31 5.14
CA MET A 36 3.32 0.92 5.01
C MET A 36 4.01 1.35 6.32
N SER A 37 3.77 0.67 7.45
CA SER A 37 4.33 1.06 8.76
C SER A 37 5.85 1.03 8.82
N ASP A 38 6.48 0.21 7.96
CA ASP A 38 7.93 0.06 7.90
C ASP A 38 8.61 1.17 7.07
N ALA A 39 7.83 2.14 6.55
CA ALA A 39 8.37 3.27 5.81
C ALA A 39 9.22 4.17 6.73
N VAL A 40 10.47 4.41 6.33
CA VAL A 40 11.37 5.36 7.01
C VAL A 40 11.60 6.57 6.08
N PRO A 41 10.79 7.64 6.20
CA PRO A 41 10.97 8.83 5.38
C PRO A 41 12.18 9.65 5.82
N LEU A 42 12.73 10.40 4.86
CA LEU A 42 13.68 11.48 5.08
C LEU A 42 12.92 12.81 5.29
N PRO A 43 13.58 13.86 5.83
CA PRO A 43 12.91 15.10 6.24
C PRO A 43 11.99 15.75 5.19
N HIS A 44 12.32 15.63 3.90
CA HIS A 44 11.58 16.29 2.82
C HIS A 44 10.71 15.35 1.98
N ASN A 45 10.61 14.06 2.33
CA ASN A 45 9.87 13.10 1.51
C ASN A 45 8.80 12.31 2.28
N GLY A 46 8.45 12.72 3.50
CA GLY A 46 7.39 12.08 4.31
C GLY A 46 6.06 11.92 3.57
N PHE A 47 5.71 12.89 2.71
CA PHE A 47 4.51 12.81 1.88
C PHE A 47 4.48 11.58 0.94
N LYS A 48 5.65 11.03 0.57
CA LYS A 48 5.73 9.84 -0.29
C LYS A 48 5.13 8.61 0.39
N VAL A 49 5.12 8.53 1.71
CA VAL A 49 4.53 7.41 2.46
C VAL A 49 3.02 7.36 2.22
N THR A 50 2.32 8.47 2.48
CA THR A 50 0.89 8.58 2.24
C THR A 50 0.55 8.39 0.75
N MET A 51 1.34 8.99 -0.14
CA MET A 51 1.13 8.85 -1.58
C MET A 51 1.28 7.40 -2.05
N ALA A 52 2.28 6.67 -1.56
CA ALA A 52 2.48 5.27 -1.89
C ALA A 52 1.36 4.37 -1.36
N GLY A 53 0.90 4.61 -0.12
CA GLY A 53 -0.26 3.91 0.44
C GLY A 53 -1.51 4.12 -0.41
N ASN A 54 -1.82 5.38 -0.76
CA ASN A 54 -2.97 5.71 -1.61
C ASN A 54 -2.87 5.08 -3.01
N ALA A 55 -1.68 5.09 -3.61
CA ALA A 55 -1.43 4.46 -4.89
C ALA A 55 -1.63 2.94 -4.83
N ALA A 56 -1.18 2.29 -3.75
CA ALA A 56 -1.38 0.85 -3.54
C ALA A 56 -2.86 0.49 -3.40
N VAL A 57 -3.61 1.20 -2.55
CA VAL A 57 -5.07 0.99 -2.39
C VAL A 57 -5.78 1.17 -3.73
N ARG A 58 -5.48 2.25 -4.45
CA ARG A 58 -6.09 2.51 -5.76
C ARG A 58 -5.73 1.41 -6.77
N ALA A 59 -4.48 0.96 -6.82
CA ALA A 59 -4.04 -0.09 -7.74
C ALA A 59 -4.72 -1.43 -7.43
N LEU A 60 -4.91 -1.77 -6.15
CA LEU A 60 -5.65 -2.96 -5.74
C LEU A 60 -7.11 -2.87 -6.19
N LEU A 61 -7.82 -1.79 -5.85
CA LEU A 61 -9.21 -1.60 -6.27
C LEU A 61 -9.37 -1.65 -7.81
N ALA A 62 -8.42 -1.09 -8.56
CA ALA A 62 -8.39 -1.16 -10.01
C ALA A 62 -8.26 -2.61 -10.50
N ALA A 63 -7.32 -3.36 -9.92
CA ALA A 63 -7.02 -4.73 -10.34
C ALA A 63 -8.18 -5.70 -10.05
N GLY A 64 -8.92 -5.50 -8.97
CA GLY A 64 -10.11 -6.32 -8.67
C GLY A 64 -11.43 -5.77 -9.19
N GLY A 65 -11.43 -4.75 -10.06
CA GLY A 65 -12.64 -4.22 -10.69
C GLY A 65 -13.60 -3.52 -9.73
N ALA A 66 -13.09 -3.00 -8.61
CA ALA A 66 -13.85 -2.33 -7.55
C ALA A 66 -13.57 -0.82 -7.49
N LEU A 67 -13.19 -0.23 -8.64
CA LEU A 67 -12.82 1.18 -8.76
C LEU A 67 -14.01 2.08 -9.11
#